data_AF-A0A423PY03-F1
#
_entry.id   AF-A0A423PY03-F1
#
_cell.length_a   1.000
_cell.length_b   1.000
_cell.length_c   1.000
_cell.angle_alpha   90.00
_cell.angle_beta   90.00
_cell.angle_gamma   90.00
#
_symmetry.space_group_name_H-M   'P 1'
#
loop_
_entity.id
_entity.type
_entity.pdbx_description
1 polymer ?
#
loop_
_entity_poly.entity_id
_entity_poly.type
_entity_poly.pdbx_seq_one_letter_code
_entity_poly.pdbx_strand_id
1 'polypeptide(L)'
;MSEKSRIRWLCRRGMKELDVLLERFVATEYDDLDERERAGLLALVQLEDPDLYALIMEREQPADAIQADLLRRIRQFKRPPGAG
;
A
#
# COMPACT_ATOMS: atom_id res chain seq x y z
N MET A 1 7.05 -14.70 13.78
CA MET A 1 6.73 -13.46 13.04
C MET A 1 5.36 -13.66 12.40
N SER A 2 4.37 -12.81 12.67
CA SER A 2 3.10 -12.87 11.94
C SER A 2 3.25 -12.27 10.54
N GLU A 3 2.35 -12.63 9.63
CA GLU A 3 2.31 -12.08 8.27
C GLU A 3 2.19 -10.55 8.29
N LYS A 4 1.34 -10.01 9.17
CA LYS A 4 1.18 -8.57 9.40
C LYS A 4 2.50 -7.90 9.80
N SER A 5 3.29 -8.50 10.70
CA SER A 5 4.59 -7.95 11.08
C SER A 5 5.58 -7.94 9.92
N ARG A 6 5.54 -8.96 9.05
CA ARG A 6 6.35 -9.01 7.83
C ARG A 6 5.95 -7.91 6.85
N ILE A 7 4.65 -7.74 6.60
CA ILE A 7 4.14 -6.69 5.71
C ILE A 7 4.49 -5.30 6.23
N ARG A 8 4.29 -5.04 7.53
CA ARG A 8 4.67 -3.76 8.14
C ARG A 8 6.17 -3.47 7.97
N TRP A 9 7.01 -4.49 8.06
CA TRP A 9 8.45 -4.33 7.82
C TRP A 9 8.77 -4.02 6.35
N LEU A 10 8.09 -4.68 5.40
CA LEU A 10 8.24 -4.43 3.95
C LEU A 10 7.75 -3.04 3.51
N CYS A 11 6.83 -2.42 4.27
CA CYS A 11 6.39 -1.05 4.01
C CYS A 11 7.45 0.01 4.33
N ARG A 12 8.53 -0.34 5.06
CA ARG A 12 9.62 0.60 5.40
C ARG A 12 10.45 0.91 4.17
N ARG A 13 10.36 2.14 3.68
CA ARG A 13 10.90 2.55 2.37
C ARG A 13 11.80 3.78 2.46
N GLY A 14 12.57 4.04 1.41
CA GLY A 14 13.45 5.20 1.33
C GLY A 14 12.67 6.51 1.11
N MET A 15 11.52 6.42 0.44
CA MET A 15 10.61 7.53 0.22
C MET A 15 9.63 7.72 1.39
N LYS A 16 9.80 8.80 2.16
CA LYS A 16 8.97 9.13 3.34
C LYS A 16 7.47 9.20 3.05
N GLU A 17 7.08 9.69 1.88
CA GLU A 17 5.67 9.76 1.48
C GLU A 17 5.04 8.36 1.37
N LEU A 18 5.73 7.42 0.74
CA LEU A 18 5.28 6.02 0.64
C LEU A 18 5.26 5.34 2.00
N ASP A 19 6.30 5.54 2.80
CA ASP A 19 6.43 4.97 4.14
C ASP A 19 5.23 5.34 5.03
N VAL A 20 4.93 6.64 5.15
CA VAL A 20 3.79 7.13 5.95
C VAL A 20 2.45 6.65 5.38
N LEU A 21 2.31 6.61 4.06
CA LEU A 21 1.08 6.20 3.41
C LEU A 21 0.77 4.72 3.65
N LEU A 22 1.74 3.85 3.42
CA LEU A 22 1.62 2.40 3.59
C LEU A 22 1.50 2.03 5.07
N GLU A 23 2.22 2.71 5.97
CA GLU A 23 2.11 2.47 7.41
C GLU A 23 0.69 2.74 7.90
N ARG A 24 0.07 3.85 7.47
CA ARG A 24 -1.33 4.18 7.80
C ARG A 24 -2.29 3.14 7.24
N PHE A 25 -2.15 2.81 5.96
CA PHE A 25 -2.99 1.80 5.32
C PHE A 25 -2.92 0.45 6.06
N VAL A 26 -1.72 -0.05 6.35
CA VAL A 26 -1.55 -1.34 7.05
C VAL A 26 -2.06 -1.29 8.50
N ALA A 27 -1.95 -0.14 9.17
CA ALA A 27 -2.48 0.02 10.52
C ALA A 27 -4.02 0.04 10.57
N THR A 28 -4.68 0.52 9.51
CA THR A 28 -6.14 0.70 9.47
C THR A 28 -6.86 -0.44 8.75
N GLU A 29 -6.36 -0.90 7.61
CA GLU A 29 -7.12 -1.76 6.70
C GLU A 29 -6.64 -3.22 6.68
N TYR A 30 -5.41 -3.51 7.13
CA TYR A 30 -4.80 -4.84 6.94
C TYR A 30 -5.61 -5.99 7.56
N ASP A 31 -6.19 -5.76 8.73
CA ASP A 31 -6.92 -6.82 9.44
C ASP A 31 -8.22 -7.21 8.73
N ASP A 32 -8.78 -6.29 7.93
CA ASP A 32 -10.01 -6.47 7.15
C ASP A 32 -9.74 -7.05 5.75
N LEU A 33 -8.47 -7.15 5.33
CA LEU A 33 -8.13 -7.76 4.05
C LEU A 33 -8.33 -9.28 4.08
N ASP A 34 -8.93 -9.80 3.01
CA ASP A 34 -8.99 -11.23 2.77
C ASP A 34 -7.63 -11.80 2.30
N GLU A 35 -7.53 -13.12 2.15
CA GLU A 35 -6.28 -13.79 1.77
C GLU A 35 -5.75 -13.35 0.39
N ARG A 36 -6.64 -13.06 -0.56
CA ARG A 36 -6.27 -12.63 -1.92
C ARG A 36 -5.78 -11.19 -1.90
N GLU A 37 -6.45 -10.32 -1.14
CA GLU A 37 -6.05 -8.94 -0.94
C GLU A 37 -4.71 -8.84 -0.21
N ARG A 38 -4.46 -9.70 0.80
CA ARG A 38 -3.15 -9.78 1.47
C ARG A 38 -2.04 -10.19 0.52
N ALA A 39 -2.29 -11.18 -0.35
CA ALA A 39 -1.34 -11.58 -1.38
C ALA A 39 -1.09 -10.45 -2.40
N GLY A 40 -2.13 -9.73 -2.80
CA GLY A 40 -2.02 -8.55 -3.67
C GLY A 40 -1.21 -7.42 -3.02
N LEU A 41 -1.44 -7.15 -1.73
CA LEU A 41 -0.67 -6.17 -0.97
C LEU A 41 0.80 -6.60 -0.85
N LEU A 42 1.06 -7.88 -0.57
CA LEU A 42 2.41 -8.43 -0.54
C LEU A 42 3.14 -8.24 -1.88
N ALA A 43 2.45 -8.42 -3.00
CA ALA A 43 3.02 -8.16 -4.32
C ALA A 43 3.36 -6.68 -4.51
N LEU A 44 2.45 -5.76 -4.13
CA LEU A 44 2.69 -4.32 -4.22
C LEU A 44 3.88 -3.86 -3.36
N VAL A 45 3.98 -4.34 -2.11
CA VAL A 45 5.06 -3.92 -1.20
C VAL A 45 6.42 -4.55 -1.53
N GLN A 46 6.50 -5.49 -2.48
CA GLN A 46 7.75 -6.01 -3.03
C GLN A 46 8.27 -5.22 -4.22
N LEU A 47 7.46 -4.33 -4.82
CA LEU A 47 7.91 -3.42 -5.87
C LEU A 47 8.92 -2.41 -5.34
N GLU A 48 9.81 -1.95 -6.19
CA GLU A 48 10.71 -0.85 -5.87
C GLU A 48 9.94 0.46 -5.66
N ASP A 49 10.55 1.42 -4.95
CA ASP A 49 9.90 2.70 -4.65
C ASP A 49 9.42 3.46 -5.89
N PRO A 50 10.16 3.54 -7.02
CA PRO A 50 9.70 4.23 -8.22
C PRO A 50 8.43 3.62 -8.82
N ASP A 51 8.38 2.28 -8.92
CA ASP A 51 7.26 1.56 -9.54
C ASP A 51 6.01 1.66 -8.68
N LEU A 52 6.15 1.44 -7.37
CA LEU A 52 5.03 1.58 -6.44
C LEU A 52 4.49 3.02 -6.43
N TYR A 53 5.39 4.01 -6.48
CA TYR A 53 4.99 5.41 -6.57
C TYR A 53 4.25 5.71 -7.87
N ALA A 54 4.71 5.18 -9.02
CA ALA A 54 4.05 5.35 -10.31
C ALA A 54 2.62 4.79 -10.31
N LEU A 55 2.42 3.59 -9.74
CA LEU A 55 1.10 2.99 -9.54
C LEU A 55 0.22 3.86 -8.63
N ILE A 56 0.75 4.33 -7.49
CA ILE A 56 0.00 5.18 -6.57
C ILE A 56 -0.36 6.53 -7.21
N MET A 57 0.47 7.04 -8.12
CA MET A 57 0.23 8.26 -8.89
C MET A 57 -0.61 8.07 -10.16
N GLU A 58 -1.12 6.86 -10.41
CA GLU A 58 -1.93 6.54 -11.60
C GLU A 58 -1.18 6.79 -12.92
N ARG A 59 0.15 6.72 -12.87
CA ARG A 59 1.03 6.79 -14.04
C ARG A 59 1.24 5.43 -14.69
N GLU A 60 0.99 4.37 -13.93
CA GLU A 60 1.01 2.98 -14.38
C GLU A 60 -0.29 2.26 -14.02
N GLN A 61 -0.54 1.16 -14.73
CA GLN A 61 -1.73 0.34 -14.52
C GLN A 61 -1.42 -0.82 -13.56
N PRO A 62 -2.34 -1.13 -12.63
CA PRO A 62 -2.23 -2.32 -11.80
C PRO A 62 -2.25 -3.59 -12.64
N ALA A 63 -1.60 -4.65 -12.16
CA ALA A 63 -1.55 -5.92 -12.88
C ALA A 63 -2.91 -6.63 -12.92
N ASP A 64 -3.76 -6.41 -11.92
CA ASP A 64 -5.06 -7.06 -11.77
C ASP A 64 -6.06 -6.20 -10.98
N ALA A 65 -7.30 -6.69 -10.89
CA ALA A 65 -8.38 -6.02 -10.18
C ALA A 65 -8.16 -5.89 -8.66
N ILE A 66 -7.43 -6.82 -8.04
CA ILE A 66 -7.13 -6.79 -6.60
C ILE A 66 -6.14 -5.65 -6.33
N GLN A 67 -5.06 -5.57 -7.10
CA GLN A 67 -4.11 -4.46 -7.02
C GLN A 67 -4.79 -3.12 -7.31
N ALA A 68 -5.69 -3.08 -8.30
CA ALA A 68 -6.46 -1.88 -8.61
C ALA A 68 -7.27 -1.40 -7.39
N ASP A 69 -7.95 -2.32 -6.72
CA ASP A 69 -8.76 -1.99 -5.56
C ASP A 69 -7.91 -1.58 -4.34
N LEU A 70 -6.81 -2.30 -4.07
CA LEU A 70 -5.87 -1.95 -3.02
C LEU A 70 -5.27 -0.56 -3.25
N LEU A 71 -4.80 -0.25 -4.46
CA LEU A 71 -4.27 1.07 -4.79
C LEU A 71 -5.32 2.16 -4.61
N ARG A 72 -6.58 1.90 -4.99
CA ARG A 72 -7.70 2.83 -4.75
C ARG A 72 -7.91 3.09 -3.25
N ARG A 73 -7.83 2.07 -2.39
CA ARG A 73 -7.92 2.23 -0.92
C ARG A 73 -6.70 2.97 -0.36
N ILE A 74 -5.48 2.58 -0.75
CA ILE A 74 -4.22 3.21 -0.33
C ILE A 74 -4.23 4.72 -0.65
N ARG A 75 -4.70 5.12 -1.84
CA ARG A 75 -4.74 6.53 -2.26
C ARG A 75 -5.63 7.41 -1.35
N GLN A 76 -6.60 6.84 -0.64
CA GLN A 76 -7.45 7.59 0.31
C GLN A 76 -6.65 8.14 1.50
N PHE A 77 -5.51 7.51 1.82
CA PHE A 77 -4.63 7.92 2.92
C PHE A 77 -3.62 9.02 2.52
N LYS A 78 -3.60 9.47 1.25
CA LYS A 78 -2.71 10.55 0.79
C LYS A 78 -2.99 11.88 1.48
N ARG A 79 -4.26 12.14 1.85
CA ARG A 79 -4.64 13.40 2.49
C ARG A 79 -4.56 13.23 4.01
N PRO A 80 -3.77 14.03 4.73
CA PRO A 80 -3.87 14.05 6.19
C PRO A 80 -5.28 14.55 6.57
N PRO A 81 -5.91 13.99 7.62
CA PRO A 81 -7.09 14.62 8.21
C PRO A 81 -6.67 16.00 8.72
N GLY A 82 -7.07 17.07 8.01
CA GLY A 82 -6.77 18.45 8.38
C GLY A 82 -6.16 19.37 7.31
N ALA A 83 -5.96 18.92 6.06
CA ALA A 83 -5.64 19.85 4.96
C ALA A 83 -6.93 20.46 4.38
N GLY A 84 -7.37 21.56 4.98
CA GLY A 84 -8.44 22.46 4.52
C GLY A 84 -8.04 23.90 4.80
#